data_AF-A0A7S2VG09-F1
#
_entry.id   AF-A0A7S2VG09-F1
#
_cell.length_a   1.000
_cell.length_b   1.000
_cell.length_c   1.000
_cell.angle_alpha   90.00
_cell.angle_beta   90.00
_cell.angle_gamma   90.00
#
_symmetry.space_group_name_H-M   'P 1'
#
loop_
_entity.id
_entity.type
_entity.pdbx_description
1 polymer ?
#
loop_
_entity_poly.entity_id
_entity_poly.type
_entity_poly.pdbx_seq_one_letter_code
_entity_poly.pdbx_strand_id
1 'polypeptide(L)'
;ATDASDFARGAVPVNEKIYSVGLVETRDSIFEPFDEAEDDMSRQLNASIAVLSCFVFAAVVLAVFVSYRVARSISEPMLYLLEMIRCINNLEVDQEPPSIDRTKGSKEILYVSNTIHSLYRAVRLANAFFNAGELEAAYYLLVDVLSLFKRLGNKKAIGVAYNNLGNTIFALHREMKQEKAFVKCGLTMD
;
A
#
# COMPACT_ATOMS: atom_id res chain seq x y z
N ALA A 1 22.87 -92.82 30.33
CA ALA A 1 23.98 -93.11 29.43
C ALA A 1 23.58 -92.70 28.01
N THR A 2 23.96 -91.49 27.64
CA THR A 2 23.88 -90.94 26.27
C THR A 2 24.99 -89.89 26.23
N ASP A 3 26.03 -90.15 25.44
CA ASP A 3 27.16 -89.27 25.27
C ASP A 3 26.76 -88.16 24.28
N ALA A 4 26.76 -86.92 24.74
CA ALA A 4 26.35 -85.76 23.94
C ALA A 4 27.41 -85.33 22.92
N SER A 5 28.58 -85.99 22.91
CA SER A 5 29.67 -85.71 21.98
C SER A 5 29.65 -86.58 20.72
N ASP A 6 28.72 -87.53 20.61
CA ASP A 6 28.56 -88.37 19.42
C ASP A 6 27.70 -87.68 18.35
N PHE A 7 28.31 -86.75 17.62
CA PHE A 7 27.70 -86.04 16.50
C PHE A 7 27.46 -86.94 15.26
N ALA A 8 27.87 -88.22 15.29
CA ALA A 8 27.68 -89.14 14.17
C ALA A 8 26.30 -89.82 14.18
N ARG A 9 25.55 -89.74 15.30
CA ARG A 9 24.20 -90.28 15.41
C ARG A 9 23.19 -89.45 14.61
N GLY A 10 22.97 -89.84 13.35
CA GLY A 10 21.94 -89.29 12.47
C GLY A 10 22.45 -88.80 11.12
N ALA A 11 23.76 -88.78 10.90
CA ALA A 11 24.34 -88.45 9.61
C ALA A 11 24.50 -89.72 8.76
N VAL A 12 23.64 -89.88 7.75
CA VAL A 12 23.85 -90.89 6.70
C VAL A 12 24.94 -90.36 5.75
N PRO A 13 26.07 -91.06 5.57
CA PRO A 13 27.10 -90.63 4.63
C PRO A 13 26.56 -90.75 3.20
N VAL A 14 26.16 -89.63 2.62
CA VAL A 14 25.78 -89.54 1.20
C VAL A 14 27.05 -89.31 0.40
N ASN A 15 27.43 -90.29 -0.43
CA ASN A 15 28.62 -90.27 -1.30
C ASN A 15 28.46 -89.41 -2.57
N GLU A 16 27.48 -88.50 -2.60
CA GLU A 16 27.32 -87.57 -3.70
C GLU A 16 28.34 -86.43 -3.57
N LYS A 17 29.09 -86.19 -4.66
CA LYS A 17 30.01 -85.06 -4.72
C LYS A 17 29.19 -83.77 -4.71
N ILE A 18 29.12 -83.13 -3.56
CA ILE A 18 28.54 -81.79 -3.42
C ILE A 18 29.57 -80.80 -4.00
N TYR A 19 29.26 -80.24 -5.15
CA TYR A 19 30.05 -79.15 -5.73
C TYR A 19 29.54 -77.82 -5.16
N SER A 20 30.39 -77.09 -4.45
CA SER A 20 30.11 -75.69 -4.11
C SER A 20 30.64 -74.81 -5.22
N VAL A 21 29.74 -74.16 -5.95
CA VAL A 21 30.12 -73.10 -6.90
C VAL A 21 30.25 -71.80 -6.10
N GLY A 22 31.50 -71.37 -5.88
CA GLY A 22 31.78 -70.04 -5.35
C GLY A 22 31.77 -69.03 -6.50
N LEU A 23 30.76 -68.17 -6.56
CA LEU A 23 30.79 -67.01 -7.44
C LEU A 23 31.71 -65.97 -6.79
N VAL A 24 32.89 -65.76 -7.39
CA VAL A 24 33.80 -64.69 -7.00
C VAL A 24 33.48 -63.50 -7.87
N GLU A 25 32.67 -62.59 -7.34
CA GLU A 25 32.49 -61.26 -7.93
C GLU A 25 33.51 -60.29 -7.33
N THR A 26 34.05 -59.42 -8.20
CA THR A 26 34.91 -58.32 -7.79
C THR A 26 34.15 -57.36 -6.92
N ARG A 27 34.79 -56.86 -5.85
CA ARG A 27 34.19 -55.91 -4.91
C ARG A 27 33.52 -54.74 -5.64
N ASP A 28 34.12 -54.24 -6.70
CA ASP A 28 33.65 -53.09 -7.47
C ASP A 28 32.31 -53.35 -8.18
N SER A 29 32.03 -54.56 -8.68
CA SER A 29 30.74 -54.87 -9.35
C SER A 29 29.56 -54.96 -8.38
N ILE A 30 29.84 -55.24 -7.09
CA ILE A 30 28.82 -55.28 -6.04
C ILE A 30 28.41 -53.86 -5.62
N PHE A 31 29.31 -52.88 -5.72
CA PHE A 31 29.04 -51.48 -5.34
C PHE A 31 28.53 -50.63 -6.50
N GLU A 32 28.80 -51.00 -7.75
CA GLU A 32 28.31 -50.31 -8.95
C GLU A 32 26.82 -49.91 -8.92
N PRO A 33 25.85 -50.78 -8.54
CA PRO A 33 24.44 -50.38 -8.48
C PRO A 33 24.12 -49.40 -7.33
N PHE A 34 24.93 -49.40 -6.27
CA PHE A 34 24.77 -48.44 -5.17
C PHE A 34 25.34 -47.08 -5.55
N ASP A 35 26.51 -47.06 -6.20
CA ASP A 35 27.12 -45.84 -6.72
C ASP A 35 26.20 -45.19 -7.77
N GLU A 36 25.62 -45.98 -8.68
CA GLU A 36 24.65 -45.49 -9.67
C GLU A 36 23.39 -44.91 -9.00
N ALA A 37 22.88 -45.57 -7.95
CA ALA A 37 21.73 -45.09 -7.19
C ALA A 37 22.04 -43.81 -6.39
N GLU A 38 23.24 -43.68 -5.82
CA GLU A 38 23.68 -42.49 -5.10
C GLU A 38 23.87 -41.30 -6.05
N ASP A 39 24.42 -41.55 -7.24
CA ASP A 39 24.57 -40.56 -8.30
C ASP A 39 23.21 -40.06 -8.79
N ASP A 40 22.25 -40.96 -9.01
CA ASP A 40 20.90 -40.59 -9.44
C ASP A 40 20.16 -39.81 -8.34
N MET A 41 20.24 -40.26 -7.08
CA MET A 41 19.65 -39.56 -5.94
C MET A 41 20.24 -38.15 -5.79
N SER A 42 21.56 -38.00 -5.92
CA SER A 42 22.25 -36.70 -5.84
C SER A 42 21.84 -35.76 -6.99
N ARG A 43 21.69 -36.28 -8.21
CA ARG A 43 21.20 -35.49 -9.36
C ARG A 43 19.77 -35.02 -9.15
N GLN A 44 18.88 -35.89 -8.67
CA GLN A 44 17.48 -35.53 -8.39
C GLN A 44 17.35 -34.50 -7.25
N LEU A 45 18.15 -34.64 -6.18
CA LEU A 45 18.19 -33.69 -5.08
C LEU A 45 18.69 -32.32 -5.54
N ASN A 46 19.80 -32.28 -6.29
CA ASN A 46 20.35 -31.03 -6.83
C ASN A 46 19.37 -30.33 -7.78
N ALA A 47 18.70 -31.08 -8.66
CA ALA A 47 17.66 -30.53 -9.52
C ALA A 47 16.50 -29.93 -8.71
N SER A 48 16.04 -30.63 -7.65
CA SER A 48 14.96 -30.16 -6.79
C SER A 48 15.33 -28.90 -6.00
N ILE A 49 16.55 -28.86 -5.44
CA ILE A 49 17.08 -27.67 -4.74
C ILE A 49 17.19 -26.48 -5.69
N ALA A 50 17.63 -26.69 -6.93
CA ALA A 50 17.72 -25.64 -7.93
C ALA A 50 16.33 -25.05 -8.26
N VAL A 51 15.33 -25.91 -8.46
CA VAL A 51 13.94 -25.48 -8.71
C VAL A 51 13.38 -24.69 -7.53
N LEU A 52 13.58 -25.18 -6.30
CA LEU A 52 13.08 -24.51 -5.09
C LEU A 52 13.77 -23.16 -4.87
N SER A 53 15.08 -23.07 -5.11
CA SER A 53 15.84 -21.83 -5.01
C SER A 53 15.36 -20.78 -6.03
N CYS A 54 15.07 -21.21 -7.26
CA CYS A 54 14.49 -20.34 -8.29
C CYS A 54 13.11 -19.82 -7.86
N PHE A 55 12.28 -20.67 -7.27
CA PHE A 55 10.96 -20.28 -6.77
C PHE A 55 11.03 -19.26 -5.64
N VAL A 56 11.92 -19.50 -4.65
CA VAL A 56 12.15 -18.57 -3.54
C VAL A 56 12.67 -17.24 -4.07
N PHE A 57 13.63 -17.25 -5.00
CA PHE A 57 14.15 -16.03 -5.61
C PHE A 57 13.06 -15.24 -6.34
N ALA A 58 12.25 -15.91 -7.16
CA ALA A 58 11.12 -15.29 -7.86
C ALA A 58 10.10 -14.69 -6.88
N ALA A 59 9.79 -15.39 -5.78
CA ALA A 59 8.89 -14.91 -4.75
C ALA A 59 9.43 -13.65 -4.05
N VAL A 60 10.74 -13.61 -3.74
CA VAL A 60 11.39 -12.43 -3.14
C VAL A 60 11.34 -11.24 -4.10
N VAL A 61 11.67 -11.44 -5.38
CA VAL A 61 11.60 -10.38 -6.39
C VAL A 61 10.18 -9.84 -6.53
N LEU A 62 9.18 -10.73 -6.58
CA LEU A 62 7.77 -10.34 -6.66
C LEU A 62 7.33 -9.57 -5.40
N ALA A 63 7.73 -10.02 -4.21
CA ALA A 63 7.42 -9.33 -2.96
C ALA A 63 8.02 -7.90 -2.94
N VAL A 64 9.30 -7.76 -3.29
CA VAL A 64 9.96 -6.45 -3.39
C VAL A 64 9.26 -5.56 -4.42
N PHE A 65 8.89 -6.11 -5.58
CA PHE A 65 8.18 -5.38 -6.62
C PHE A 65 6.81 -4.86 -6.15
N VAL A 66 6.03 -5.71 -5.49
CA VAL A 66 4.73 -5.33 -4.93
C VAL A 66 4.90 -4.29 -3.84
N SER A 67 5.83 -4.48 -2.90
CA SER A 67 6.14 -3.51 -1.84
C SER A 67 6.54 -2.15 -2.41
N TYR A 68 7.43 -2.12 -3.41
CA TYR A 68 7.83 -0.89 -4.08
C TYR A 68 6.64 -0.19 -4.74
N ARG A 69 5.78 -0.95 -5.44
CA ARG A 69 4.58 -0.41 -6.10
C ARG A 69 3.60 0.19 -5.09
N VAL A 70 3.36 -0.49 -3.98
CA VAL A 70 2.46 0.00 -2.91
C VAL A 70 3.05 1.24 -2.25
N ALA A 71 4.34 1.21 -1.88
CA ALA A 71 5.01 2.35 -1.26
C ALA A 71 4.93 3.60 -2.13
N ARG A 72 5.16 3.45 -3.44
CA ARG A 72 5.07 4.55 -4.40
C ARG A 72 3.66 5.07 -4.57
N SER A 73 2.67 4.18 -4.62
CA SER A 73 1.24 4.54 -4.72
C SER A 73 0.73 5.35 -3.52
N ILE A 74 1.41 5.28 -2.37
CA ILE A 74 1.04 6.03 -1.15
C ILE A 74 1.90 7.29 -1.00
N SER A 75 3.21 7.19 -1.27
CA SER A 75 4.16 8.28 -1.03
C SER A 75 3.92 9.49 -1.93
N GLU A 76 3.68 9.28 -3.23
CA GLU A 76 3.44 10.37 -4.19
C GLU A 76 2.23 11.25 -3.77
N PRO A 77 1.06 10.68 -3.45
CA PRO A 77 -0.10 11.47 -2.99
C PRO A 77 0.07 12.11 -1.61
N MET A 78 0.82 11.47 -0.70
CA MET A 78 1.11 12.03 0.62
C MET A 78 2.02 13.26 0.53
N LEU A 79 2.99 13.26 -0.37
CA LEU A 79 3.82 14.43 -0.65
C LEU A 79 2.99 15.58 -1.22
N TYR A 80 2.08 15.29 -2.16
CA TYR A 80 1.14 16.27 -2.68
C TYR A 80 0.27 16.89 -1.57
N LEU A 81 -0.24 16.06 -0.65
CA LEU A 81 -1.01 16.54 0.49
C LEU A 81 -0.18 17.45 1.42
N LEU A 82 1.07 17.05 1.70
CA LEU A 82 1.96 17.85 2.53
C LEU A 82 2.25 19.22 1.92
N GLU A 83 2.47 19.26 0.61
CA GLU A 83 2.70 20.49 -0.15
C GLU A 83 1.48 21.41 -0.11
N MET A 84 0.28 20.86 -0.31
CA MET A 84 -0.96 21.61 -0.20
C MET A 84 -1.20 22.17 1.22
N ILE A 85 -0.86 21.42 2.27
CA ILE A 85 -0.91 21.92 3.65
C ILE A 85 0.12 23.03 3.87
N ARG A 86 1.31 22.94 3.29
CA ARG A 86 2.29 24.03 3.31
C ARG A 86 1.77 25.28 2.61
N CYS A 87 1.14 25.16 1.44
CA CYS A 87 0.48 26.29 0.76
C CYS A 87 -0.59 26.95 1.65
N ILE A 88 -1.38 26.15 2.40
CA ILE A 88 -2.36 26.68 3.36
C ILE A 88 -1.67 27.45 4.49
N ASN A 89 -0.65 26.85 5.10
CA ASN A 89 -0.01 27.41 6.30
C ASN A 89 0.85 28.64 5.99
N ASN A 90 1.51 28.68 4.83
CA ASN A 90 2.40 29.78 4.47
C ASN A 90 1.68 30.96 3.80
N LEU A 91 0.36 30.86 3.54
CA LEU A 91 -0.42 31.92 2.90
C LEU A 91 0.20 32.44 1.59
N GLU A 92 1.03 31.66 0.90
CA GLU A 92 1.56 32.05 -0.42
C GLU A 92 0.40 31.96 -1.43
N VAL A 93 -0.25 33.11 -1.62
CA VAL A 93 -1.46 33.31 -2.42
C VAL A 93 -1.23 32.97 -3.91
N ASP A 94 0.02 32.95 -4.36
CA ASP A 94 0.38 32.94 -5.79
C ASP A 94 0.74 31.56 -6.36
N GLN A 95 0.92 30.53 -5.52
CA GLN A 95 1.19 29.19 -6.03
C GLN A 95 -0.11 28.42 -6.25
N GLU A 96 -0.42 28.17 -7.52
CA GLU A 96 -1.44 27.21 -7.89
C GLU A 96 -1.01 25.82 -7.39
N PRO A 97 -1.86 25.09 -6.68
CA PRO A 97 -1.48 23.80 -6.12
C PRO A 97 -1.05 22.86 -7.26
N PRO A 98 -0.11 21.93 -7.00
CA PRO A 98 0.37 21.02 -8.04
C PRO A 98 -0.79 20.28 -8.72
N SER A 99 -0.70 20.03 -10.02
CA SER A 99 -1.72 19.24 -10.71
C SER A 99 -1.65 17.78 -10.24
N ILE A 100 -2.76 17.24 -9.74
CA ILE A 100 -2.86 15.81 -9.38
C ILE A 100 -2.73 14.99 -10.66
N ASP A 101 -1.66 14.19 -10.79
CA ASP A 101 -1.58 13.13 -11.79
C ASP A 101 -2.63 12.06 -11.44
N ARG A 102 -3.79 12.13 -12.12
CA ARG A 102 -4.95 11.26 -11.90
C ARG A 102 -4.67 9.78 -12.19
N THR A 103 -3.50 9.45 -12.74
CA THR A 103 -3.17 8.08 -13.16
C THR A 103 -2.48 7.24 -12.07
N LYS A 104 -2.09 7.84 -10.94
CA LYS A 104 -1.32 7.14 -9.88
C LYS A 104 -1.93 7.35 -8.49
N GLY A 105 -2.70 6.37 -8.03
CA GLY A 105 -3.20 6.32 -6.66
C GLY A 105 -4.42 5.41 -6.50
N SER A 106 -4.68 4.97 -5.27
CA SER A 106 -5.94 4.29 -4.97
C SER A 106 -7.13 5.27 -5.04
N LYS A 107 -8.35 4.75 -5.19
CA LYS A 107 -9.56 5.59 -5.29
C LYS A 107 -9.77 6.46 -4.04
N GLU A 108 -9.43 5.92 -2.88
CA GLU A 108 -9.55 6.59 -1.58
C GLU A 108 -8.60 7.78 -1.50
N ILE A 109 -7.36 7.59 -1.93
CA ILE A 109 -6.35 8.65 -1.94
C ILE A 109 -6.76 9.77 -2.91
N LEU A 110 -7.26 9.41 -4.09
CA LEU A 110 -7.75 10.39 -5.06
C LEU A 110 -8.93 11.19 -4.49
N TYR A 111 -9.84 10.52 -3.77
CA TYR A 111 -10.96 11.17 -3.11
C TYR A 111 -10.51 12.18 -2.04
N VAL A 112 -9.56 11.77 -1.18
CA VAL A 112 -8.99 12.65 -0.15
C VAL A 112 -8.30 13.86 -0.80
N SER A 113 -7.48 13.62 -1.82
CA SER A 113 -6.75 14.66 -2.55
C SER A 113 -7.69 15.69 -3.20
N ASN A 114 -8.73 15.22 -3.89
CA ASN A 114 -9.75 16.09 -4.51
C ASN A 114 -10.52 16.92 -3.48
N THR A 115 -10.83 16.32 -2.32
CA THR A 115 -11.56 17.00 -1.25
C THR A 115 -10.73 18.14 -0.66
N ILE A 116 -9.44 17.90 -0.43
CA ILE A 116 -8.54 18.89 0.16
C ILE A 116 -8.22 19.99 -0.85
N HIS A 117 -8.07 19.65 -2.14
CA HIS A 117 -7.93 20.65 -3.21
C HIS A 117 -9.17 21.55 -3.33
N SER A 118 -10.38 20.96 -3.24
CA SER A 118 -11.64 21.71 -3.23
C SER A 118 -11.74 22.63 -2.01
N LEU A 119 -11.33 22.16 -0.83
CA LEU A 119 -11.27 22.96 0.39
C LEU A 119 -10.29 24.12 0.28
N TYR A 120 -9.09 23.88 -0.22
CA TYR A 120 -8.09 24.92 -0.42
C TYR A 120 -8.59 26.02 -1.37
N ARG A 121 -9.11 25.64 -2.56
CA ARG A 121 -9.63 26.62 -3.52
C ARG A 121 -10.80 27.43 -2.94
N ALA A 122 -11.70 26.75 -2.24
CA ALA A 122 -12.84 27.41 -1.59
C ALA A 122 -12.40 28.44 -0.55
N VAL A 123 -11.51 28.06 0.38
CA VAL A 123 -11.01 28.97 1.42
C VAL A 123 -10.27 30.15 0.79
N ARG A 124 -9.41 29.90 -0.20
CA ARG A 124 -8.63 30.94 -0.87
C ARG A 124 -9.53 31.96 -1.58
N LEU A 125 -10.48 31.48 -2.39
CA LEU A 125 -11.40 32.34 -3.13
C LEU A 125 -12.34 33.11 -2.20
N ALA A 126 -12.88 32.46 -1.16
CA ALA A 126 -13.72 33.11 -0.18
C ALA A 126 -12.97 34.24 0.56
N ASN A 127 -11.71 34.00 0.95
CA ASN A 127 -10.88 35.03 1.57
C ASN A 127 -10.53 36.16 0.60
N ALA A 128 -10.32 35.86 -0.69
CA ALA A 128 -10.07 36.88 -1.70
C ALA A 128 -11.27 37.82 -1.86
N PHE A 129 -12.49 37.28 -2.01
CA PHE A 129 -13.72 38.08 -2.06
C PHE A 129 -13.95 38.86 -0.76
N PHE A 130 -13.72 38.23 0.40
CA PHE A 130 -13.85 38.88 1.69
C PHE A 130 -12.92 40.09 1.83
N ASN A 131 -11.66 39.94 1.42
CA ASN A 131 -10.67 41.01 1.49
C ASN A 131 -10.89 42.10 0.42
N ALA A 132 -11.53 41.77 -0.70
CA ALA A 132 -11.96 42.73 -1.71
C ALA A 132 -13.20 43.54 -1.30
N GLY A 133 -13.85 43.20 -0.17
CA GLY A 133 -15.12 43.80 0.25
C GLY A 133 -16.35 43.25 -0.47
N GLU A 134 -16.18 42.29 -1.37
CA GLU A 134 -17.28 41.60 -2.08
C GLU A 134 -17.91 40.52 -1.19
N LEU A 135 -18.49 40.93 -0.07
CA LEU A 135 -18.97 40.02 0.97
C LEU A 135 -20.13 39.12 0.51
N GLU A 136 -20.98 39.60 -0.41
CA GLU A 136 -22.04 38.77 -1.00
C GLU A 136 -21.48 37.63 -1.86
N ALA A 137 -20.47 37.91 -2.69
CA ALA A 137 -19.79 36.89 -3.49
C ALA A 137 -19.11 35.83 -2.61
N ALA A 138 -18.44 36.27 -1.53
CA ALA A 138 -17.89 35.38 -0.53
C ALA A 138 -18.96 34.49 0.12
N TYR A 139 -20.13 35.05 0.43
CA TYR A 139 -21.25 34.32 1.03
C TYR A 139 -21.78 33.23 0.09
N TYR A 140 -22.14 33.57 -1.16
CA TYR A 140 -22.70 32.61 -2.11
C TYR A 140 -21.71 31.46 -2.41
N LEU A 141 -20.43 31.79 -2.59
CA LEU A 141 -19.39 30.80 -2.78
C LEU A 141 -19.30 29.83 -1.59
N LEU A 142 -19.32 30.35 -0.35
CA LEU A 142 -19.24 29.52 0.85
C LEU A 142 -20.48 28.63 1.03
N VAL A 143 -21.67 29.08 0.60
CA VAL A 143 -22.89 28.27 0.58
C VAL A 143 -22.78 27.10 -0.41
N ASP A 144 -22.29 27.35 -1.61
CA ASP A 144 -22.09 26.30 -2.63
C ASP A 144 -21.05 25.25 -2.17
N VAL A 145 -19.94 25.74 -1.61
CA VAL A 145 -18.88 24.90 -1.04
C VAL A 145 -19.41 24.05 0.13
N LEU A 146 -20.26 24.63 0.99
CA LEU A 146 -20.88 23.88 2.08
C LEU A 146 -21.78 22.75 1.57
N SER A 147 -22.53 22.98 0.49
CA SER A 147 -23.34 21.95 -0.18
C SER A 147 -22.46 20.81 -0.69
N LEU A 148 -21.31 21.14 -1.32
CA LEU A 148 -20.32 20.15 -1.74
C LEU A 148 -19.81 19.31 -0.55
N PHE A 149 -19.39 19.94 0.55
CA PHE A 149 -18.86 19.19 1.70
C PHE A 149 -19.91 18.35 2.41
N LYS A 150 -21.17 18.78 2.43
CA LYS A 150 -22.30 17.96 2.89
C LYS A 150 -22.47 16.71 2.03
N ARG A 151 -22.45 16.85 0.70
CA ARG A 151 -22.52 15.71 -0.23
C ARG A 151 -21.34 14.75 -0.07
N LEU A 152 -20.15 15.27 0.24
CA LEU A 152 -18.94 14.46 0.49
C LEU A 152 -18.89 13.84 1.90
N GLY A 153 -19.86 14.16 2.78
CA GLY A 153 -19.90 13.66 4.17
C GLY A 153 -18.74 14.15 5.04
N ASN A 154 -18.00 15.19 4.63
CA ASN A 154 -16.79 15.63 5.33
C ASN A 154 -17.12 16.62 6.46
N LYS A 155 -17.37 16.07 7.67
CA LYS A 155 -17.73 16.85 8.87
C LYS A 155 -16.71 17.95 9.22
N LYS A 156 -15.42 17.71 8.99
CA LYS A 156 -14.37 18.70 9.29
C LYS A 156 -14.41 19.88 8.31
N ALA A 157 -14.53 19.58 7.00
CA ALA A 157 -14.65 20.63 5.98
C ALA A 157 -15.95 21.44 6.14
N ILE A 158 -17.04 20.81 6.57
CA ILE A 158 -18.29 21.49 6.94
C ILE A 158 -18.04 22.50 8.08
N GLY A 159 -17.28 22.12 9.11
CA GLY A 159 -16.92 23.02 10.22
C GLY A 159 -16.12 24.24 9.75
N VAL A 160 -15.15 24.03 8.86
CA VAL A 160 -14.38 25.14 8.27
C VAL A 160 -15.27 26.08 7.45
N ALA A 161 -16.15 25.52 6.62
CA ALA A 161 -17.09 26.31 5.83
C ALA A 161 -18.04 27.15 6.71
N TYR A 162 -18.58 26.56 7.80
CA TYR A 162 -19.43 27.31 8.73
C TYR A 162 -18.69 28.42 9.47
N ASN A 163 -17.42 28.20 9.85
CA ASN A 163 -16.62 29.25 10.49
C ASN A 163 -16.41 30.46 9.57
N ASN A 164 -16.02 30.19 8.31
CA ASN A 164 -15.83 31.25 7.31
C ASN A 164 -17.15 31.94 6.95
N LEU A 165 -18.25 31.19 6.86
CA LEU A 165 -19.57 31.74 6.61
C LEU A 165 -20.03 32.64 7.76
N GLY A 166 -19.78 32.24 9.01
CA GLY A 166 -20.06 33.04 10.19
C GLY A 166 -19.34 34.39 10.18
N ASN A 167 -18.04 34.38 9.85
CA ASN A 167 -17.25 35.61 9.69
C ASN A 167 -17.81 36.50 8.57
N THR A 168 -18.20 35.91 7.45
CA THR A 168 -18.76 36.64 6.29
C THR A 168 -20.10 37.27 6.62
N ILE A 169 -21.01 36.53 7.27
CA ILE A 169 -22.32 37.03 7.71
C ILE A 169 -22.15 38.15 8.75
N PHE A 170 -21.21 38.00 9.68
CA PHE A 170 -20.93 39.04 10.66
C PHE A 170 -20.43 40.34 10.00
N ALA A 171 -19.57 40.23 8.99
CA ALA A 171 -19.10 41.37 8.22
C ALA A 171 -20.25 42.04 7.43
N LEU A 172 -21.09 41.26 6.74
CA LEU A 172 -22.29 41.76 6.03
C LEU A 172 -23.22 42.52 6.98
N HIS A 173 -23.47 41.96 8.17
CA HIS A 173 -24.31 42.61 9.16
C HIS A 173 -23.74 43.97 9.63
N ARG A 174 -22.41 44.04 9.80
CA ARG A 174 -21.74 45.28 10.20
C ARG A 174 -21.82 46.34 9.11
N GLU A 175 -21.64 45.96 7.85
CA GLU A 175 -21.72 46.86 6.69
C GLU A 175 -23.15 47.43 6.54
N MET A 176 -24.17 46.56 6.54
CA MET A 176 -25.57 46.99 6.49
C MET A 176 -25.95 47.91 7.66
N LYS A 177 -25.40 47.67 8.86
CA LYS A 177 -25.64 48.52 10.02
C LYS A 177 -25.00 49.89 9.86
N GLN A 178 -23.80 49.96 9.30
CA GLN A 178 -23.11 51.22 9.02
C GLN A 178 -23.82 52.01 7.94
N GLU A 179 -24.25 51.38 6.85
CA GLU A 179 -25.03 52.01 5.79
C GLU A 179 -26.33 52.60 6.33
N LYS A 180 -27.08 51.84 7.14
CA LYS A 180 -28.29 52.33 7.80
C LYS A 180 -28.03 53.49 8.76
N ALA A 181 -26.90 53.47 9.47
CA ALA A 181 -26.51 54.57 10.36
C ALA A 181 -26.14 55.83 9.56
N PHE A 182 -25.45 55.67 8.43
CA PHE A 182 -25.09 56.76 7.52
C PHE A 182 -26.32 57.42 6.90
N VAL A 183 -27.25 56.62 6.35
CA VAL A 183 -28.55 57.08 5.84
C VAL A 183 -29.35 57.80 6.92
N LYS A 184 -29.35 57.30 8.16
CA LYS A 184 -30.05 57.93 9.29
C LYS A 184 -29.44 59.27 9.71
N CYS A 185 -28.13 59.46 9.55
CA CYS A 185 -27.44 60.72 9.88
C CYS A 185 -27.56 61.79 8.78
N GLY A 186 -28.28 61.52 7.67
CA GLY A 186 -28.62 62.53 6.66
C GLY A 186 -27.45 62.99 5.78
N LEU A 187 -26.30 62.31 5.85
CA LEU A 187 -25.24 62.47 4.86
C LEU A 187 -25.58 61.52 3.71
N THR A 188 -26.29 61.99 2.70
CA THR A 188 -26.32 61.32 1.41
C THR A 188 -25.07 61.75 0.65
N MET A 189 -24.27 60.80 0.16
CA MET A 189 -23.26 61.11 -0.86
C MET A 189 -24.06 61.37 -2.15
N ASP A 190 -24.14 62.65 -2.53
CA ASP A 190 -24.49 63.05 -3.88
C ASP A 190 -23.34 62.72 -4.84
#